data_AF-A0A8P0NAR5-F1
#
_entry.id   AF-A0A8P0NAR5-F1
#
_cell.length_a   1.000
_cell.length_b   1.000
_cell.length_c   1.000
_cell.angle_alpha   90.00
_cell.angle_beta   90.00
_cell.angle_gamma   90.00
#
_symmetry.space_group_name_H-M   'P 1'
#
loop_
_entity.id
_entity.type
_entity.pdbx_description
1 polymer ?
#
loop_
_entity_poly.entity_id
_entity_poly.type
_entity_poly.pdbx_seq_one_letter_code
_entity_poly.pdbx_strand_id
1 'polypeptide(L)'
;MALMALQEGEDVVGDILADLLARVMDSAFKVYLTQQCIPFTISQAREAMLQITEWRFLARDEGESAVVEDPMWCEDEEPLACTTDAWAQGSVPVLHAPTSMGLEETFQGEDQGSVDQISLGRPWMERGSQKQMEPWEPSPELGVTSGPPPTPELFQETGSRSLLGDSAVQSRDHQALVEPLNWSLLGTLVWSPGSVLLILVLLRLSVRLWHESYLWDLRQCSTDLTGKTAVVTGANSGIGKAVCQELARRGARVILACRNWERGQKALAEIQVASKGTCLLLGQVDLSSMASIRSFARWLLQEYPEIHLLVNNAAISGFPKTLTPEGLDLTFATNYVGPFLLTNLLQGALQRAGSARVVNVSSFRHAHGYVDEKHLTGAGKPLNLIQSYDCSKLLLTSFTGELARRLQGTGVTVNSVDPGVVYTEIMKPYPWLYRFLFWLFSFFCKDVKQGAIPVLYLSLAKELDGVSGKYFSSSCMITLPTEAAQDPQVAQSLWNASVQLTNLDKMD
;
A
#
# COMPACT_ATOMS: atom_id res chain seq x y z
N MET A 1 -4.87 49.03 -37.71
CA MET A 1 -3.51 48.48 -37.63
C MET A 1 -3.14 47.92 -36.25
N ALA A 2 -3.57 48.52 -35.13
CA ALA A 2 -3.21 47.98 -33.79
C ALA A 2 -3.89 46.64 -33.41
N LEU A 3 -5.03 46.29 -34.04
CA LEU A 3 -5.76 45.05 -33.73
C LEU A 3 -5.22 43.81 -34.47
N MET A 4 -4.56 43.98 -35.62
CA MET A 4 -3.92 42.85 -36.32
C MET A 4 -2.59 42.45 -35.69
N ALA A 5 -1.87 43.39 -35.07
CA ALA A 5 -0.60 43.11 -34.39
C ALA A 5 -0.77 42.33 -33.06
N LEU A 6 -1.96 42.39 -32.44
CA LEU A 6 -2.29 41.59 -31.24
C LEU A 6 -2.65 40.15 -31.61
N GLN A 7 -3.29 39.95 -32.77
CA GLN A 7 -3.70 38.63 -33.25
C GLN A 7 -2.50 37.82 -33.76
N GLU A 8 -1.56 38.46 -34.46
CA GLU A 8 -0.27 37.84 -34.82
C GLU A 8 0.57 37.47 -33.57
N GLY A 9 0.42 38.18 -32.45
CA GLY A 9 1.12 37.87 -31.20
C GLY A 9 0.57 36.65 -30.47
N GLU A 10 -0.75 36.41 -30.53
CA GLU A 10 -1.39 35.24 -29.91
C GLU A 10 -1.08 33.94 -30.68
N ASP A 11 -1.05 34.00 -32.01
CA ASP A 11 -0.68 32.85 -32.85
C ASP A 11 0.80 32.46 -32.63
N VAL A 12 1.70 33.44 -32.49
CA VAL A 12 3.13 33.19 -32.20
C VAL A 12 3.33 32.58 -30.81
N VAL A 13 2.56 33.00 -29.81
CA VAL A 13 2.62 32.39 -28.47
C VAL A 13 2.05 30.96 -28.48
N GLY A 14 1.00 30.72 -29.26
CA GLY A 14 0.44 29.39 -29.48
C GLY A 14 1.44 28.42 -30.12
N ASP A 15 2.14 28.85 -31.16
CA ASP A 15 3.16 28.06 -31.85
C ASP A 15 4.37 27.75 -30.97
N ILE A 16 4.81 28.73 -30.16
CA ILE A 16 5.88 28.51 -29.19
C ILE A 16 5.46 27.49 -28.13
N LEU A 17 4.22 27.58 -27.62
CA LEU A 17 3.70 26.62 -26.64
C LEU A 17 3.58 25.21 -27.23
N ALA A 18 3.13 25.11 -28.48
CA ALA A 18 3.00 23.83 -29.18
C ALA A 18 4.37 23.15 -29.41
N ASP A 19 5.39 23.90 -29.84
CA ASP A 19 6.75 23.37 -30.01
C ASP A 19 7.37 22.96 -28.67
N LEU A 20 7.14 23.74 -27.61
CA LEU A 20 7.66 23.44 -26.27
C LEU A 20 6.98 22.18 -25.69
N LEU A 21 5.68 22.03 -25.87
CA LEU A 21 4.93 20.81 -25.54
C LEU A 21 5.44 19.61 -26.34
N ALA A 22 5.62 19.75 -27.66
CA ALA A 22 6.12 18.66 -28.51
C ALA A 22 7.52 18.19 -28.07
N ARG A 23 8.42 19.10 -27.72
CA ARG A 23 9.78 18.77 -27.24
C ARG A 23 9.81 18.14 -25.86
N VAL A 24 8.95 18.60 -24.95
CA VAL A 24 8.78 17.99 -23.63
C VAL A 24 8.20 16.58 -23.78
N MET A 25 7.24 16.40 -24.67
CA MET A 25 6.64 15.09 -24.97
C MET A 25 7.64 14.14 -25.62
N ASP A 26 8.46 14.57 -26.58
CA ASP A 26 9.50 13.74 -27.19
C ASP A 26 10.59 13.34 -26.18
N SER A 27 10.96 14.26 -25.28
CA SER A 27 11.92 13.98 -24.20
C SER A 27 11.34 13.00 -23.18
N ALA A 28 10.09 13.20 -22.76
CA ALA A 28 9.38 12.27 -21.88
C ALA A 28 9.23 10.90 -22.55
N PHE A 29 8.92 10.85 -23.85
CA PHE A 29 8.77 9.64 -24.64
C PHE A 29 10.09 8.86 -24.75
N LYS A 30 11.23 9.53 -24.96
CA LYS A 30 12.56 8.90 -24.97
C LYS A 30 12.95 8.32 -23.61
N VAL A 31 12.73 9.07 -22.52
CA VAL A 31 12.98 8.59 -21.16
C VAL A 31 12.09 7.38 -20.84
N TYR A 32 10.84 7.43 -21.28
CA TYR A 32 9.85 6.38 -21.03
C TYR A 32 10.10 5.10 -21.84
N LEU A 33 10.47 5.20 -23.13
CA LEU A 33 10.90 4.05 -23.95
C LEU A 33 12.14 3.36 -23.37
N THR A 34 13.04 4.14 -22.77
CA THR A 34 14.24 3.61 -22.11
C THR A 34 13.90 2.84 -20.82
N GLN A 35 12.74 3.12 -20.19
CA GLN A 35 12.32 2.51 -18.93
C GLN A 35 11.35 1.31 -19.04
N GLN A 36 11.04 0.84 -20.26
CA GLN A 36 10.24 -0.38 -20.54
C GLN A 36 8.96 -0.57 -19.70
N CYS A 37 8.21 0.50 -19.46
CA CYS A 37 6.88 0.41 -18.84
C CYS A 37 5.84 0.02 -19.91
N ILE A 38 5.39 -1.23 -19.83
CA ILE A 38 4.29 -1.95 -20.52
C ILE A 38 3.45 -1.17 -21.56
N PRO A 39 3.28 -1.69 -22.81
CA PRO A 39 2.60 -1.02 -23.93
C PRO A 39 1.08 -0.78 -23.79
N PHE A 40 0.41 -1.43 -22.84
CA PHE A 40 -1.06 -1.36 -22.70
C PHE A 40 -1.58 0.00 -22.20
N THR A 41 -0.88 0.60 -21.23
CA THR A 41 -1.29 1.89 -20.64
C THR A 41 -1.07 3.05 -21.61
N ILE A 42 -0.09 2.93 -22.50
CA ILE A 42 0.22 3.94 -23.53
C ILE A 42 -0.86 3.97 -24.60
N SER A 43 -1.35 2.81 -25.04
CA SER A 43 -2.40 2.75 -26.06
C SER A 43 -3.68 3.44 -25.56
N GLN A 44 -4.05 3.19 -24.31
CA GLN A 44 -5.20 3.84 -23.66
C GLN A 44 -4.99 5.35 -23.47
N ALA A 45 -3.81 5.78 -23.02
CA ALA A 45 -3.51 7.20 -22.83
C ALA A 45 -3.46 7.96 -24.16
N ARG A 46 -2.91 7.35 -25.22
CA ARG A 46 -2.90 7.89 -26.58
C ARG A 46 -4.32 8.02 -27.13
N GLU A 47 -5.16 7.00 -26.96
CA GLU A 47 -6.54 7.03 -27.45
C GLU A 47 -7.38 8.11 -26.75
N ALA A 48 -7.22 8.24 -25.42
CA ALA A 48 -7.89 9.28 -24.65
C ALA A 48 -7.43 10.70 -25.04
N MET A 49 -6.12 10.88 -25.31
CA MET A 49 -5.62 12.16 -25.78
C MET A 49 -6.10 12.50 -27.20
N LEU A 50 -6.17 11.51 -28.10
CA LEU A 50 -6.71 11.70 -29.44
C LEU A 50 -8.18 12.10 -29.40
N GLN A 51 -9.00 11.45 -28.58
CA GLN A 51 -10.39 11.83 -28.36
C GLN A 51 -10.53 13.25 -27.81
N ILE A 52 -9.66 13.68 -26.88
CA ILE A 52 -9.69 15.05 -26.35
C ILE A 52 -9.35 16.09 -27.43
N THR A 53 -8.40 15.79 -28.32
CA THR A 53 -8.09 16.66 -29.46
C THR A 53 -9.21 16.68 -30.50
N GLU A 54 -9.84 15.55 -30.77
CA GLU A 54 -10.97 15.44 -31.71
C GLU A 54 -12.16 16.27 -31.20
N TRP A 55 -12.50 16.14 -29.91
CA TRP A 55 -13.59 16.87 -29.26
C TRP A 55 -13.34 18.38 -29.12
N ARG A 56 -12.10 18.82 -28.96
CA ARG A 56 -11.78 20.25 -28.78
C ARG A 56 -11.53 21.02 -30.08
N PHE A 57 -11.13 20.34 -31.16
CA PHE A 57 -10.75 21.01 -32.41
C PHE A 57 -11.72 20.81 -33.57
N LEU A 58 -12.44 19.68 -33.67
CA LEU A 58 -13.46 19.51 -34.72
C LEU A 58 -14.81 20.15 -34.35
N ALA A 59 -15.10 20.33 -33.06
CA ALA A 59 -16.31 21.03 -32.61
C ALA A 59 -16.28 22.56 -32.83
N ARG A 60 -15.19 23.10 -33.39
CA ARG A 60 -15.06 24.53 -33.73
C ARG A 60 -15.07 24.83 -35.23
N ASP A 61 -15.23 23.82 -36.08
CA ASP A 61 -15.17 23.99 -37.54
C ASP A 61 -16.38 23.42 -38.31
N GLU A 62 -17.52 23.25 -37.64
CA GLU A 62 -18.82 23.20 -38.31
C GLU A 62 -19.49 24.58 -38.18
N GLY A 63 -19.11 25.46 -39.10
CA GLY A 63 -19.65 26.80 -39.21
C GLY A 63 -21.17 26.79 -39.36
N GLU A 64 -21.81 27.58 -38.51
CA GLU A 64 -23.09 28.22 -38.81
C GLU A 64 -22.93 29.05 -40.09
N SER A 65 -23.41 28.51 -41.21
CA SER A 65 -23.79 29.33 -42.36
C SER A 65 -24.92 28.68 -43.15
N ALA A 66 -26.14 28.75 -42.62
CA ALA A 66 -27.36 29.00 -43.40
C ALA A 66 -28.56 29.10 -42.46
N VAL A 67 -29.07 30.32 -42.32
CA VAL A 67 -30.40 30.61 -41.80
C VAL A 67 -31.44 29.99 -42.73
N VAL A 68 -32.34 29.17 -42.19
CA VAL A 68 -33.73 29.05 -42.68
C VAL A 68 -34.63 29.01 -41.45
N GLU A 69 -35.40 30.07 -41.25
CA GLU A 69 -36.53 30.12 -40.34
C GLU A 69 -37.64 29.18 -40.85
N ASP A 70 -38.16 28.28 -40.02
CA ASP A 70 -39.55 27.85 -40.13
C ASP A 70 -40.12 27.51 -38.73
N PRO A 71 -41.27 28.09 -38.32
CA PRO A 71 -41.72 28.10 -36.93
C PRO A 71 -42.87 27.11 -36.74
N MET A 72 -42.59 25.85 -36.39
CA MET A 72 -43.62 24.96 -35.84
C MET A 72 -42.98 23.87 -35.00
N TRP A 73 -42.87 24.11 -33.70
CA TRP A 73 -42.86 23.02 -32.73
C TRP A 73 -43.68 23.46 -31.52
N CYS A 74 -44.94 23.03 -31.52
CA CYS A 74 -45.82 23.11 -30.38
C CYS A 74 -45.33 22.15 -29.29
N GLU A 75 -45.41 22.61 -28.04
CA GLU A 75 -45.34 21.77 -26.85
C GLU A 75 -46.44 20.69 -26.90
N ASP A 76 -46.19 19.60 -26.16
CA ASP A 76 -47.09 18.47 -25.86
C ASP A 76 -46.96 17.22 -26.76
N GLU A 77 -46.14 16.25 -26.32
CA GLU A 77 -46.59 14.86 -26.12
C GLU A 77 -45.54 14.04 -25.33
N GLU A 78 -45.94 13.59 -24.15
CA GLU A 78 -45.17 12.72 -23.24
C GLU A 78 -45.36 11.25 -23.66
N PRO A 79 -44.30 10.43 -23.83
CA PRO A 79 -44.46 9.07 -24.35
C PRO A 79 -45.02 8.10 -23.31
N LEU A 80 -46.04 7.32 -23.72
CA LEU A 80 -46.73 6.29 -22.94
C LEU A 80 -45.82 5.11 -22.54
N ALA A 81 -46.09 4.56 -21.35
CA ALA A 81 -45.34 3.49 -20.69
C ALA A 81 -45.26 2.19 -21.52
N CYS A 82 -44.03 1.74 -21.78
CA CYS A 82 -43.71 0.46 -22.40
C CYS A 82 -44.08 -0.72 -21.48
N THR A 83 -44.81 -1.69 -22.04
CA THR A 83 -45.17 -2.97 -21.42
C THR A 83 -43.96 -3.91 -21.34
N THR A 84 -43.87 -4.67 -20.26
CA THR A 84 -42.76 -5.60 -19.95
C THR A 84 -42.79 -6.87 -20.80
N ASP A 85 -41.68 -7.20 -21.44
CA ASP A 85 -41.50 -8.41 -22.25
C ASP A 85 -41.33 -9.69 -21.41
N ALA A 86 -42.04 -10.73 -21.85
CA ALA A 86 -42.17 -12.05 -21.23
C ALA A 86 -40.96 -12.99 -21.51
N TRP A 87 -39.75 -12.60 -21.10
CA TRP A 87 -38.56 -13.46 -21.13
C TRP A 87 -38.10 -13.94 -19.74
N ALA A 88 -38.92 -13.73 -18.71
CA ALA A 88 -38.73 -14.25 -17.36
C ALA A 88 -39.62 -15.50 -17.13
N GLN A 89 -39.17 -16.68 -17.56
CA GLN A 89 -39.67 -17.97 -17.08
C GLN A 89 -38.60 -19.07 -17.30
N GLY A 90 -37.59 -19.10 -16.43
CA GLY A 90 -36.61 -20.18 -16.35
C GLY A 90 -37.10 -21.29 -15.42
N SER A 91 -37.70 -22.33 -15.99
CA SER A 91 -38.17 -23.53 -15.28
C SER A 91 -37.08 -24.62 -15.24
N VAL A 92 -36.88 -25.19 -14.06
CA VAL A 92 -35.94 -26.29 -13.73
C VAL A 92 -36.47 -27.64 -14.25
N PRO A 93 -35.65 -28.50 -14.88
CA PRO A 93 -36.01 -29.91 -15.08
C PRO A 93 -35.53 -30.78 -13.91
N VAL A 94 -36.49 -31.34 -13.18
CA VAL A 94 -36.30 -32.45 -12.23
C VAL A 94 -36.32 -33.76 -13.01
N LEU A 95 -35.30 -34.60 -12.87
CA LEU A 95 -35.31 -35.99 -13.34
C LEU A 95 -35.48 -36.92 -12.13
N HIS A 96 -36.64 -37.57 -12.05
CA HIS A 96 -36.90 -38.68 -11.14
C HIS A 96 -36.38 -40.00 -11.73
N ALA A 97 -35.74 -40.80 -10.87
CA ALA A 97 -35.36 -42.19 -11.11
C ALA A 97 -36.57 -43.14 -11.11
N PRO A 98 -36.47 -44.33 -11.72
CA PRO A 98 -37.33 -45.46 -11.42
C PRO A 98 -36.68 -46.43 -10.41
N THR A 99 -37.49 -46.81 -9.43
CA THR A 99 -37.25 -47.80 -8.37
C THR A 99 -37.62 -49.21 -8.84
N SER A 100 -36.90 -50.25 -8.41
CA SER A 100 -37.50 -51.45 -7.80
C SER A 100 -36.48 -52.42 -7.20
N MET A 101 -36.73 -52.80 -5.93
CA MET A 101 -36.42 -54.06 -5.21
C MET A 101 -34.96 -54.52 -5.14
N GLY A 102 -34.34 -54.81 -3.99
CA GLY A 102 -34.84 -55.13 -2.64
C GLY A 102 -34.17 -56.42 -2.17
N LEU A 103 -33.34 -56.35 -1.13
CA LEU A 103 -33.13 -57.40 -0.11
C LEU A 103 -32.15 -56.93 0.98
N GLU A 104 -32.60 -57.07 2.21
CA GLU A 104 -31.90 -56.90 3.48
C GLU A 104 -30.79 -57.94 3.63
N GLU A 105 -29.73 -57.62 4.39
CA GLU A 105 -29.35 -58.44 5.56
C GLU A 105 -28.35 -57.72 6.49
N THR A 106 -28.54 -58.05 7.77
CA THR A 106 -28.00 -57.53 9.03
C THR A 106 -26.61 -58.08 9.43
N PHE A 107 -26.15 -57.61 10.62
CA PHE A 107 -25.07 -58.07 11.54
C PHE A 107 -23.80 -57.18 11.55
N GLN A 108 -23.54 -56.37 12.59
CA GLN A 108 -23.08 -56.66 13.97
C GLN A 108 -21.61 -57.14 14.07
N GLY A 109 -20.85 -56.54 14.98
CA GLY A 109 -19.78 -57.24 15.73
C GLY A 109 -18.38 -56.62 15.72
N GLU A 110 -18.13 -55.80 16.76
CA GLU A 110 -16.97 -55.79 17.67
C GLU A 110 -15.55 -56.28 17.26
N ASP A 111 -14.58 -55.44 17.67
CA ASP A 111 -13.47 -55.74 18.60
C ASP A 111 -11.99 -55.75 18.15
N GLN A 112 -11.24 -54.98 18.97
CA GLN A 112 -9.89 -55.18 19.54
C GLN A 112 -8.63 -55.34 18.66
N GLY A 113 -7.66 -54.46 18.94
CA GLY A 113 -6.47 -54.90 19.69
C GLY A 113 -5.10 -54.95 18.97
N SER A 114 -4.22 -54.01 19.37
CA SER A 114 -2.90 -54.29 19.95
C SER A 114 -1.68 -54.75 19.11
N VAL A 115 -0.67 -53.86 19.09
CA VAL A 115 0.77 -54.06 19.42
C VAL A 115 1.70 -54.90 18.52
N ASP A 116 2.79 -54.27 18.06
CA ASP A 116 4.21 -54.69 18.17
C ASP A 116 5.09 -53.63 17.45
N GLN A 117 5.84 -52.74 18.11
CA GLN A 117 7.19 -52.87 18.70
C GLN A 117 8.21 -53.72 17.92
N ILE A 118 9.15 -53.06 17.22
CA ILE A 118 10.55 -53.52 17.08
C ILE A 118 11.54 -52.33 17.21
N SER A 119 12.17 -52.28 18.37
CA SER A 119 13.59 -52.09 18.75
C SER A 119 14.65 -51.47 17.79
N LEU A 120 15.25 -50.39 18.30
CA LEU A 120 16.69 -50.18 18.60
C LEU A 120 17.79 -50.43 17.54
N GLY A 121 18.51 -49.34 17.21
CA GLY A 121 19.90 -49.34 16.76
C GLY A 121 20.57 -47.98 17.05
N ARG A 122 21.43 -47.94 18.08
CA ARG A 122 22.24 -46.79 18.53
C ARG A 122 23.65 -46.83 17.89
N PRO A 123 24.55 -45.84 18.13
CA PRO A 123 25.28 -45.12 17.08
C PRO A 123 26.75 -45.53 16.94
N TRP A 124 27.40 -45.05 15.89
CA TRP A 124 28.87 -45.07 15.75
C TRP A 124 29.48 -43.70 16.04
N MET A 125 30.53 -43.75 16.86
CA MET A 125 31.37 -42.63 17.32
C MET A 125 32.46 -42.25 16.31
N GLU A 126 32.86 -40.98 16.44
CA GLU A 126 34.23 -40.44 16.38
C GLU A 126 35.09 -40.64 15.12
N ARG A 127 35.42 -39.50 14.51
CA ARG A 127 36.83 -39.20 14.21
C ARG A 127 37.07 -37.71 14.41
N GLY A 128 37.92 -37.39 15.38
CA GLY A 128 38.34 -36.03 15.68
C GLY A 128 39.36 -35.49 14.69
N SER A 129 39.44 -34.17 14.66
CA SER A 129 40.70 -33.45 14.47
C SER A 129 40.52 -32.02 14.99
N GLN A 130 41.13 -31.77 16.16
CA GLN A 130 41.45 -30.45 16.67
C GLN A 130 42.26 -29.65 15.64
N LYS A 131 41.89 -28.39 15.45
CA LYS A 131 42.88 -27.31 15.33
C LYS A 131 42.31 -26.04 15.95
N GLN A 132 42.87 -25.69 17.10
CA GLN A 132 42.81 -24.36 17.70
C GLN A 132 43.52 -23.37 16.77
N MET A 133 42.95 -22.17 16.63
CA MET A 133 43.75 -20.97 16.37
C MET A 133 43.09 -19.79 17.10
N GLU A 134 43.86 -19.23 18.02
CA GLU A 134 43.61 -18.08 18.91
C GLU A 134 43.62 -16.75 18.12
N PRO A 135 43.17 -15.64 18.75
CA PRO A 135 42.57 -14.48 18.10
C PRO A 135 43.58 -13.42 17.63
N TRP A 136 43.20 -12.69 16.58
CA TRP A 136 43.94 -11.55 16.04
C TRP A 136 43.50 -10.25 16.72
N GLU A 137 44.42 -9.59 17.43
CA GLU A 137 44.31 -8.22 17.94
C GLU A 137 44.76 -7.17 16.91
N PRO A 138 44.29 -5.90 17.01
CA PRO A 138 44.47 -4.86 16.00
C PRO A 138 45.64 -3.91 16.32
N SER A 139 46.19 -3.24 15.29
CA SER A 139 47.04 -2.04 15.41
C SER A 139 47.26 -1.38 14.03
N PRO A 140 47.62 -0.09 13.93
CA PRO A 140 47.27 1.04 14.79
C PRO A 140 46.76 2.28 14.00
N GLU A 141 46.33 3.26 14.79
CA GLU A 141 45.91 4.61 14.42
C GLU A 141 46.99 5.43 13.68
N LEU A 142 46.55 6.29 12.75
CA LEU A 142 47.32 7.41 12.24
C LEU A 142 46.62 8.70 12.67
N GLY A 143 47.24 9.39 13.64
CA GLY A 143 46.87 10.73 14.06
C GLY A 143 47.41 11.80 13.10
N VAL A 144 46.61 12.84 12.86
CA VAL A 144 47.09 14.14 12.39
C VAL A 144 46.35 15.22 13.18
N THR A 145 47.12 16.04 13.88
CA THR A 145 46.71 17.16 14.72
C THR A 145 46.56 18.46 13.93
N SER A 146 45.45 19.16 14.19
CA SER A 146 45.20 20.62 14.31
C SER A 146 46.02 21.67 13.53
N GLY A 147 45.28 22.57 12.86
CA GLY A 147 45.64 23.98 12.65
C GLY A 147 44.37 24.82 12.37
N PRO A 148 44.18 26.01 12.98
CA PRO A 148 42.97 26.83 12.82
C PRO A 148 43.11 27.87 11.69
N PRO A 149 42.00 28.30 11.05
CA PRO A 149 42.03 29.49 10.20
C PRO A 149 41.67 30.78 11.00
N PRO A 150 42.21 31.95 10.61
CA PRO A 150 42.08 33.19 11.37
C PRO A 150 40.86 34.03 10.98
N THR A 151 40.37 34.79 11.96
CA THR A 151 39.45 35.93 11.88
C THR A 151 40.09 37.14 11.19
N PRO A 152 39.34 38.00 10.49
CA PRO A 152 39.76 39.37 10.22
C PRO A 152 39.08 40.36 11.17
N GLU A 153 39.92 41.14 11.86
CA GLU A 153 39.55 42.31 12.64
C GLU A 153 39.21 43.53 11.77
N LEU A 154 38.40 44.36 12.40
CA LEU A 154 37.98 45.71 12.12
C LEU A 154 39.17 46.68 12.02
N PHE A 155 39.19 47.56 11.00
CA PHE A 155 39.96 48.81 11.03
C PHE A 155 39.09 49.98 10.56
N GLN A 156 38.96 50.97 11.45
CA GLN A 156 38.48 52.34 11.18
C GLN A 156 39.64 53.20 10.69
N GLU A 157 39.37 54.16 9.80
CA GLU A 157 40.01 55.51 9.73
C GLU A 157 39.06 56.41 8.90
N THR A 158 38.34 57.37 9.51
CA THR A 158 38.65 58.82 9.70
C THR A 158 38.72 59.65 8.40
N GLY A 159 37.70 60.48 8.14
CA GLY A 159 37.78 61.96 8.13
C GLY A 159 37.85 62.53 6.69
N SER A 160 37.30 63.67 6.27
CA SER A 160 36.74 64.85 6.93
C SER A 160 36.17 65.84 5.88
N ARG A 161 35.21 66.71 6.29
CA ARG A 161 34.88 68.10 5.80
C ARG A 161 34.44 68.31 4.33
N SER A 162 33.57 69.25 3.92
CA SER A 162 32.82 70.39 4.51
C SER A 162 31.92 71.02 3.40
N LEU A 163 30.66 71.43 3.67
CA LEU A 163 30.15 72.82 3.78
C LEU A 163 29.36 73.44 2.57
N LEU A 164 28.30 74.19 2.93
CA LEU A 164 27.49 75.21 2.20
C LEU A 164 26.34 74.68 1.30
N GLY A 165 25.09 75.20 1.34
CA GLY A 165 24.45 76.31 2.05
C GLY A 165 22.95 76.40 1.72
N ASP A 166 22.18 77.08 2.56
CA ASP A 166 20.70 77.24 2.52
C ASP A 166 20.15 78.12 1.38
N SER A 167 18.91 77.87 0.91
CA SER A 167 17.73 78.72 1.19
C SER A 167 16.56 78.65 0.17
N ALA A 168 15.34 78.81 0.72
CA ALA A 168 14.13 79.49 0.19
C ALA A 168 12.95 78.71 -0.48
N VAL A 169 11.91 78.47 0.33
CA VAL A 169 10.47 78.91 0.26
C VAL A 169 9.53 78.55 -0.93
N GLN A 170 8.50 77.76 -0.57
CA GLN A 170 7.05 77.70 -0.94
C GLN A 170 6.52 77.85 -2.39
N SER A 171 5.76 76.82 -2.82
CA SER A 171 4.35 76.96 -3.21
C SER A 171 3.57 75.63 -3.12
N ARG A 172 2.37 75.68 -2.53
CA ARG A 172 1.27 74.71 -2.69
C ARG A 172 0.61 75.00 -4.07
N ASP A 173 -0.02 74.11 -4.82
CA ASP A 173 -1.10 73.18 -4.46
C ASP A 173 -1.47 72.27 -5.67
N HIS A 174 -2.17 71.16 -5.34
CA HIS A 174 -3.11 70.36 -6.17
C HIS A 174 -2.65 69.27 -7.16
N GLN A 175 -2.80 68.04 -6.63
CA GLN A 175 -3.68 66.95 -7.12
C GLN A 175 -3.05 65.70 -7.78
N ALA A 176 -3.33 64.59 -7.06
CA ALA A 176 -3.60 63.24 -7.53
C ALA A 176 -2.40 62.31 -7.79
N LEU A 177 -1.79 61.77 -6.72
CA LEU A 177 -1.05 60.51 -6.79
C LEU A 177 -1.26 59.67 -5.51
N VAL A 178 -2.12 58.66 -5.66
CA VAL A 178 -2.07 57.30 -5.08
C VAL A 178 -1.42 57.18 -3.69
N GLU A 179 -2.25 56.97 -2.66
CA GLU A 179 -1.74 56.45 -1.38
C GLU A 179 -0.97 55.14 -1.63
N PRO A 180 0.26 54.97 -1.11
CA PRO A 180 0.94 53.70 -1.19
C PRO A 180 0.13 52.70 -0.36
N LEU A 181 -0.46 51.71 -1.05
CA LEU A 181 -1.14 50.59 -0.41
C LEU A 181 -0.23 50.06 0.70
N ASN A 182 -0.68 50.16 1.95
CA ASN A 182 0.16 49.88 3.10
C ASN A 182 0.35 48.35 3.27
N TRP A 183 1.40 47.80 2.66
CA TRP A 183 1.69 46.35 2.67
C TRP A 183 1.92 45.78 4.09
N SER A 184 2.17 46.64 5.09
CA SER A 184 2.31 46.21 6.50
C SER A 184 0.98 45.81 7.15
N LEU A 185 -0.14 46.42 6.72
CA LEU A 185 -1.50 46.06 7.20
C LEU A 185 -2.01 44.78 6.54
N LEU A 186 -1.64 44.52 5.28
CA LEU A 186 -1.91 43.26 4.61
C LEU A 186 -1.07 42.10 5.20
N GLY A 187 0.19 42.35 5.55
CA GLY A 187 1.06 41.35 6.17
C GLY A 187 0.58 40.85 7.54
N THR A 188 -0.04 41.72 8.34
CA THR A 188 -0.57 41.37 9.68
C THR A 188 -1.95 40.70 9.62
N LEU A 189 -2.77 40.99 8.60
CA LEU A 189 -4.05 40.31 8.38
C LEU A 189 -3.87 38.89 7.81
N VAL A 190 -2.88 38.69 6.94
CA VAL A 190 -2.62 37.39 6.27
C VAL A 190 -2.04 36.34 7.23
N TRP A 191 -1.32 36.77 8.27
CA TRP A 191 -0.68 35.88 9.25
C TRP A 191 -1.29 35.98 10.65
N SER A 192 -2.51 36.50 10.78
CA SER A 192 -3.24 36.39 12.05
C SER A 192 -3.37 34.91 12.44
N PRO A 193 -3.38 34.56 13.74
CA PRO A 193 -3.58 33.17 14.17
C PRO A 193 -4.84 32.52 13.56
N GLY A 194 -5.89 33.31 13.33
CA GLY A 194 -7.11 32.87 12.64
C GLY A 194 -6.91 32.59 11.15
N SER A 195 -6.13 33.44 10.46
CA SER A 195 -5.80 33.26 9.04
C SER A 195 -4.92 32.02 8.83
N VAL A 196 -3.94 31.79 9.70
CA VAL A 196 -3.10 30.58 9.70
C VAL A 196 -3.95 29.33 9.95
N LEU A 197 -4.86 29.37 10.93
CA LEU A 197 -5.76 28.25 11.20
C LEU A 197 -6.67 27.95 10.00
N LEU A 198 -7.21 28.99 9.35
CA LEU A 198 -8.04 28.84 8.15
C LEU A 198 -7.25 28.25 6.98
N ILE A 199 -6.04 28.75 6.72
CA ILE A 199 -5.14 28.21 5.68
C ILE A 199 -4.84 26.74 5.94
N LEU A 200 -4.54 26.37 7.18
CA LEU A 200 -4.35 24.97 7.54
C LEU A 200 -5.63 24.19 7.23
N VAL A 201 -6.80 24.58 7.75
CA VAL A 201 -8.07 23.87 7.51
C VAL A 201 -8.35 23.68 6.02
N LEU A 202 -8.17 24.72 5.20
CA LEU A 202 -8.33 24.65 3.75
C LEU A 202 -7.32 23.68 3.13
N LEU A 203 -6.05 23.76 3.52
CA LEU A 203 -5.01 22.83 3.08
C LEU A 203 -5.36 21.38 3.43
N ARG A 204 -5.95 21.13 4.61
CA ARG A 204 -6.45 19.80 5.01
C ARG A 204 -7.51 19.30 4.07
N LEU A 205 -8.48 20.17 3.79
CA LEU A 205 -9.62 19.85 2.95
C LEU A 205 -9.13 19.53 1.54
N SER A 206 -8.22 20.35 1.00
CA SER A 206 -7.58 20.14 -0.30
C SER A 206 -6.82 18.81 -0.35
N VAL A 207 -5.98 18.50 0.64
CA VAL A 207 -5.24 17.22 0.70
C VAL A 207 -6.20 16.03 0.82
N ARG A 208 -7.27 16.16 1.61
CA ARG A 208 -8.27 15.11 1.78
C ARG A 208 -9.04 14.86 0.48
N LEU A 209 -9.50 15.93 -0.18
CA LEU A 209 -10.20 15.85 -1.47
C LEU A 209 -9.28 15.30 -2.57
N TRP A 210 -8.00 15.69 -2.55
CA TRP A 210 -6.98 15.13 -3.42
C TRP A 210 -6.85 13.62 -3.18
N HIS A 211 -6.70 13.16 -1.94
CA HIS A 211 -6.69 11.72 -1.66
C HIS A 211 -7.96 11.00 -2.13
N GLU A 212 -9.16 11.53 -1.88
CA GLU A 212 -10.41 10.93 -2.34
C GLU A 212 -10.51 10.84 -3.87
N SER A 213 -9.96 11.81 -4.61
CA SER A 213 -10.05 11.86 -6.07
C SER A 213 -9.10 10.89 -6.78
N TYR A 214 -8.02 10.47 -6.13
CA TYR A 214 -7.00 9.57 -6.70
C TYR A 214 -7.07 8.14 -6.18
N LEU A 215 -7.91 7.87 -5.19
CA LEU A 215 -8.07 6.54 -4.63
C LEU A 215 -9.12 5.76 -5.43
N TRP A 216 -8.92 4.44 -5.50
CA TRP A 216 -9.89 3.54 -6.10
C TRP A 216 -11.24 3.63 -5.38
N ASP A 217 -12.33 3.82 -6.14
CA ASP A 217 -13.65 4.03 -5.58
C ASP A 217 -14.27 2.71 -5.10
N LEU A 218 -14.07 2.44 -3.81
CA LEU A 218 -14.64 1.28 -3.13
C LEU A 218 -16.18 1.20 -3.23
N ARG A 219 -16.88 2.33 -3.43
CA ARG A 219 -18.35 2.37 -3.52
C ARG A 219 -18.85 1.81 -4.84
N GLN A 220 -18.05 1.92 -5.91
CA GLN A 220 -18.36 1.36 -7.22
C GLN A 220 -18.02 -0.13 -7.31
N CYS A 221 -17.20 -0.65 -6.38
CA CYS A 221 -16.88 -2.07 -6.33
C CYS A 221 -18.10 -2.90 -5.86
N SER A 222 -18.64 -3.72 -6.76
CA SER A 222 -19.79 -4.61 -6.53
C SER A 222 -19.42 -6.05 -6.11
N THR A 223 -18.14 -6.32 -5.82
CA THR A 223 -17.67 -7.67 -5.44
C THR A 223 -18.39 -8.19 -4.19
N ASP A 224 -19.09 -9.32 -4.35
CA ASP A 224 -19.73 -10.10 -3.30
C ASP A 224 -18.78 -11.22 -2.84
N LEU A 225 -18.68 -11.40 -1.53
CA LEU A 225 -17.84 -12.40 -0.88
C LEU A 225 -18.65 -13.43 -0.09
N THR A 226 -19.96 -13.52 -0.34
CA THR A 226 -20.82 -14.54 0.26
C THR A 226 -20.24 -15.95 0.02
N GLY A 227 -20.09 -16.72 1.10
CA GLY A 227 -19.49 -18.06 1.06
C GLY A 227 -17.96 -18.09 0.99
N LYS A 228 -17.29 -16.93 0.86
CA LYS A 228 -15.83 -16.84 0.84
C LYS A 228 -15.27 -16.67 2.24
N THR A 229 -14.12 -17.28 2.49
CA THR A 229 -13.41 -17.23 3.78
C THR A 229 -12.18 -16.34 3.66
N ALA A 230 -12.07 -15.33 4.52
CA ALA A 230 -10.97 -14.38 4.56
C ALA A 230 -10.26 -14.38 5.92
N VAL A 231 -8.93 -14.35 5.91
CA VAL A 231 -8.09 -14.27 7.11
C VAL A 231 -7.33 -12.95 7.08
N VAL A 232 -7.42 -12.15 8.13
CA VAL A 232 -6.73 -10.85 8.22
C VAL A 232 -5.92 -10.80 9.51
N THR A 233 -4.59 -10.69 9.39
CA THR A 233 -3.71 -10.54 10.56
C THR A 233 -3.68 -9.09 11.05
N GLY A 234 -3.61 -8.88 12.37
CA GLY A 234 -3.60 -7.53 12.94
C GLY A 234 -4.96 -6.84 12.81
N ALA A 235 -6.04 -7.61 12.90
CA ALA A 235 -7.41 -7.17 12.67
C ALA A 235 -8.04 -6.37 13.83
N ASN A 236 -7.34 -6.18 14.95
CA ASN A 236 -7.89 -5.54 16.15
C ASN A 236 -7.87 -4.00 16.11
N SER A 237 -7.14 -3.38 15.18
CA SER A 237 -7.06 -1.93 15.03
C SER A 237 -6.64 -1.50 13.62
N GLY A 238 -6.69 -0.19 13.36
CA GLY A 238 -6.12 0.41 12.15
C GLY A 238 -6.66 -0.20 10.85
N ILE A 239 -5.76 -0.34 9.88
CA ILE A 239 -6.06 -0.79 8.52
C ILE A 239 -6.70 -2.18 8.53
N GLY A 240 -6.12 -3.16 9.25
CA GLY A 240 -6.64 -4.52 9.33
C GLY A 240 -8.09 -4.58 9.81
N LYS A 241 -8.45 -3.78 10.81
CA LYS A 241 -9.84 -3.70 11.28
C LYS A 241 -10.78 -3.13 10.22
N ALA A 242 -10.38 -2.06 9.53
CA ALA A 242 -11.18 -1.46 8.46
C ALA A 242 -11.36 -2.42 7.27
N VAL A 243 -10.32 -3.20 6.94
CA VAL A 243 -10.41 -4.27 5.94
C VAL A 243 -11.43 -5.33 6.40
N CYS A 244 -11.34 -5.83 7.62
CA CYS A 244 -12.32 -6.80 8.15
C CYS A 244 -13.76 -6.28 8.09
N GLN A 245 -13.98 -5.01 8.42
CA GLN A 245 -15.32 -4.39 8.35
C GLN A 245 -15.90 -4.44 6.94
N GLU A 246 -15.10 -4.07 5.94
CA GLU A 246 -15.56 -4.05 4.56
C GLU A 246 -15.75 -5.46 3.99
N LEU A 247 -14.85 -6.40 4.29
CA LEU A 247 -15.00 -7.80 3.88
C LEU A 247 -16.25 -8.43 4.48
N ALA A 248 -16.51 -8.18 5.76
CA ALA A 248 -17.70 -8.67 6.46
C ALA A 248 -18.99 -8.05 5.91
N ARG A 249 -18.97 -6.75 5.58
CA ARG A 249 -20.08 -6.05 4.92
C ARG A 249 -20.45 -6.67 3.56
N ARG A 250 -19.46 -7.26 2.88
CA ARG A 250 -19.60 -7.97 1.60
C ARG A 250 -19.93 -9.46 1.75
N GLY A 251 -20.26 -9.92 2.96
CA GLY A 251 -20.70 -11.31 3.20
C GLY A 251 -19.58 -12.33 3.41
N ALA A 252 -18.31 -11.91 3.43
CA ALA A 252 -17.19 -12.82 3.69
C ALA A 252 -17.24 -13.37 5.12
N ARG A 253 -16.94 -14.65 5.30
CA ARG A 253 -16.56 -15.18 6.61
C ARG A 253 -15.18 -14.63 6.96
N VAL A 254 -15.07 -13.79 7.98
CA VAL A 254 -13.81 -13.13 8.33
C VAL A 254 -13.22 -13.70 9.63
N ILE A 255 -12.01 -14.22 9.53
CA ILE A 255 -11.19 -14.61 10.67
C ILE A 255 -10.27 -13.44 11.03
N LEU A 256 -10.59 -12.80 12.15
CA LEU A 256 -9.78 -11.75 12.76
C LEU A 256 -8.61 -12.42 13.48
N ALA A 257 -7.44 -12.46 12.84
CA ALA A 257 -6.22 -13.00 13.43
C ALA A 257 -5.52 -11.94 14.28
N CYS A 258 -5.55 -12.08 15.60
CA CYS A 258 -5.08 -11.07 16.55
C CYS A 258 -4.18 -11.67 17.63
N ARG A 259 -3.13 -10.95 18.03
CA ARG A 259 -2.25 -11.38 19.13
C ARG A 259 -2.91 -11.26 20.50
N ASN A 260 -3.50 -10.10 20.78
CA ASN A 260 -4.17 -9.83 22.05
C ASN A 260 -5.66 -10.17 21.94
N TRP A 261 -6.10 -11.11 22.76
CA TRP A 261 -7.43 -11.68 22.73
C TRP A 261 -8.51 -10.65 23.09
N GLU A 262 -8.31 -9.87 24.15
CA GLU A 262 -9.30 -8.91 24.65
C GLU A 262 -9.57 -7.79 23.64
N ARG A 263 -8.51 -7.24 23.05
CA ARG A 263 -8.62 -6.22 21.99
C ARG A 263 -9.23 -6.81 20.72
N GLY A 264 -8.94 -8.09 20.45
CA GLY A 264 -9.56 -8.85 19.37
C GLY A 264 -11.07 -8.99 19.56
N GLN A 265 -11.53 -9.38 20.75
CA GLN A 265 -12.95 -9.49 21.08
C GLN A 265 -13.67 -8.15 20.97
N LYS A 266 -13.05 -7.07 21.45
CA LYS A 266 -13.61 -5.72 21.30
C LYS A 266 -13.79 -5.36 19.82
N ALA A 267 -12.77 -5.60 19.00
CA ALA A 267 -12.87 -5.36 17.56
C ALA A 267 -13.96 -6.24 16.93
N LEU A 268 -14.01 -7.53 17.26
CA LEU A 268 -15.03 -8.47 16.78
C LEU A 268 -16.45 -7.94 17.05
N ALA A 269 -16.73 -7.54 18.30
CA ALA A 269 -18.02 -7.00 18.69
C ALA A 269 -18.40 -5.74 17.91
N GLU A 270 -17.45 -4.81 17.73
CA GLU A 270 -17.66 -3.58 16.96
C GLU A 270 -17.95 -3.86 15.47
N ILE A 271 -17.30 -4.87 14.88
CA ILE A 271 -17.53 -5.26 13.48
C ILE A 271 -18.85 -6.03 13.34
N GLN A 272 -19.19 -6.88 14.29
CA GLN A 272 -20.44 -7.66 14.29
C GLN A 272 -21.66 -6.73 14.28
N VAL A 273 -21.63 -5.64 15.04
CA VAL A 273 -22.72 -4.63 15.03
C VAL A 273 -22.89 -3.98 13.66
N ALA A 274 -21.79 -3.78 12.93
CA ALA A 274 -21.81 -3.17 11.59
C ALA A 274 -22.14 -4.17 10.46
N SER A 275 -21.99 -5.47 10.71
CA SER A 275 -22.10 -6.54 9.70
C SER A 275 -23.38 -7.33 9.94
N LYS A 276 -24.34 -7.26 9.01
CA LYS A 276 -25.71 -7.80 9.14
C LYS A 276 -25.77 -9.35 9.19
N GLY A 277 -25.22 -9.97 10.23
CA GLY A 277 -25.28 -11.43 10.44
C GLY A 277 -24.15 -12.24 9.80
N THR A 278 -23.08 -11.60 9.32
CA THR A 278 -21.92 -12.30 8.74
C THR A 278 -21.16 -13.10 9.82
N CYS A 279 -20.63 -14.27 9.46
CA CYS A 279 -19.82 -15.10 10.34
C CYS A 279 -18.44 -14.44 10.58
N LEU A 280 -18.23 -13.93 11.79
CA LEU A 280 -16.95 -13.41 12.24
C LEU A 280 -16.36 -14.34 13.29
N LEU A 281 -15.08 -14.65 13.16
CA LEU A 281 -14.35 -15.44 14.13
C LEU A 281 -13.11 -14.70 14.60
N LEU A 282 -12.79 -14.86 15.88
CA LEU A 282 -11.55 -14.39 16.45
C LEU A 282 -10.59 -15.56 16.58
N GLY A 283 -9.41 -15.43 15.98
CA GLY A 283 -8.33 -16.40 16.14
C GLY A 283 -7.11 -15.76 16.78
N GLN A 284 -6.59 -16.39 17.82
CA GLN A 284 -5.41 -15.87 18.51
C GLN A 284 -4.13 -16.30 17.78
N VAL A 285 -3.29 -15.33 17.39
CA VAL A 285 -1.99 -15.61 16.80
C VAL A 285 -0.97 -14.52 17.10
N ASP A 286 0.18 -14.93 17.61
CA ASP A 286 1.36 -14.09 17.72
C ASP A 286 2.32 -14.40 16.58
N LEU A 287 2.43 -13.48 15.61
CA LEU A 287 3.32 -13.65 14.47
C LEU A 287 4.82 -13.60 14.81
N SER A 288 5.17 -13.24 16.05
CA SER A 288 6.55 -13.36 16.54
C SER A 288 6.91 -14.74 17.08
N SER A 289 5.94 -15.66 17.20
CA SER A 289 6.15 -17.02 17.73
C SER A 289 5.77 -18.07 16.70
N MET A 290 6.74 -18.88 16.28
CA MET A 290 6.51 -19.94 15.30
C MET A 290 5.52 -21.00 15.81
N ALA A 291 5.57 -21.31 17.11
CA ALA A 291 4.64 -22.23 17.76
C ALA A 291 3.20 -21.68 17.73
N SER A 292 3.01 -20.38 18.00
CA SER A 292 1.70 -19.73 17.91
C SER A 292 1.13 -19.79 16.50
N ILE A 293 1.95 -19.48 15.48
CA ILE A 293 1.55 -19.53 14.07
C ILE A 293 1.10 -20.94 13.67
N ARG A 294 1.86 -21.97 14.05
CA ARG A 294 1.53 -23.37 13.74
C ARG A 294 0.23 -23.81 14.41
N SER A 295 0.03 -23.48 15.68
CA SER A 295 -1.21 -23.79 16.39
C SER A 295 -2.41 -23.09 15.77
N PHE A 296 -2.29 -21.81 15.41
CA PHE A 296 -3.32 -21.06 14.71
C PHE A 296 -3.65 -21.67 13.34
N ALA A 297 -2.64 -22.02 12.54
CA ALA A 297 -2.84 -22.65 11.24
C ALA A 297 -3.55 -24.01 11.35
N ARG A 298 -3.14 -24.87 12.30
CA ARG A 298 -3.81 -26.16 12.54
C ARG A 298 -5.27 -26.00 12.91
N TRP A 299 -5.57 -25.11 13.87
CA TRP A 299 -6.95 -24.81 14.26
C TRP A 299 -7.77 -24.29 13.08
N LEU A 300 -7.21 -23.35 12.31
CA LEU A 300 -7.91 -22.76 11.18
C LEU A 300 -8.23 -23.80 10.09
N LEU A 301 -7.28 -24.68 9.79
CA LEU A 301 -7.42 -25.71 8.75
C LEU A 301 -8.38 -26.84 9.13
N GLN A 302 -8.59 -27.09 10.42
CA GLN A 302 -9.60 -28.05 10.89
C GLN A 302 -11.02 -27.57 10.59
N GLU A 303 -11.26 -26.26 10.74
CA GLU A 303 -12.57 -25.65 10.59
C GLU A 303 -12.83 -25.15 9.15
N TYR A 304 -11.78 -24.70 8.46
CA TYR A 304 -11.86 -24.03 7.17
C TYR A 304 -10.87 -24.63 6.16
N PRO A 305 -11.31 -25.63 5.37
CA PRO A 305 -10.44 -26.28 4.40
C PRO A 305 -10.10 -25.39 3.20
N GLU A 306 -10.86 -24.33 2.95
CA GLU A 306 -10.68 -23.38 1.84
C GLU A 306 -10.55 -21.94 2.34
N ILE A 307 -9.46 -21.29 1.96
CA ILE A 307 -9.18 -19.89 2.28
C ILE A 307 -9.10 -19.12 0.98
N HIS A 308 -9.98 -18.14 0.81
CA HIS A 308 -10.11 -17.39 -0.45
C HIS A 308 -9.31 -16.08 -0.43
N LEU A 309 -9.07 -15.54 0.76
CA LEU A 309 -8.32 -14.31 0.94
C LEU A 309 -7.44 -14.38 2.19
N LEU A 310 -6.15 -14.15 2.04
CA LEU A 310 -5.22 -13.97 3.15
C LEU A 310 -4.61 -12.58 3.08
N VAL A 311 -4.90 -11.74 4.08
CA VAL A 311 -4.32 -10.41 4.22
C VAL A 311 -3.29 -10.43 5.35
N ASN A 312 -2.01 -10.46 4.97
CA ASN A 312 -0.88 -10.29 5.88
C ASN A 312 -0.70 -8.80 6.19
N ASN A 313 -1.52 -8.28 7.11
CA ASN A 313 -1.56 -6.87 7.49
C ASN A 313 -0.77 -6.56 8.77
N ALA A 314 -0.69 -7.50 9.72
CA ALA A 314 -0.01 -7.25 11.00
C ALA A 314 1.44 -6.80 10.80
N ALA A 315 1.81 -5.71 11.48
CA ALA A 315 3.17 -5.21 11.50
C ALA A 315 3.46 -4.43 12.78
N ILE A 316 4.73 -4.40 13.16
CA ILE A 316 5.27 -3.57 14.24
C ILE A 316 6.45 -2.74 13.74
N SER A 317 6.74 -1.64 14.42
CA SER A 317 7.85 -0.73 14.12
C SER A 317 8.26 0.02 15.38
N GLY A 318 9.50 0.53 15.44
CA GLY A 318 9.94 1.40 16.53
C GLY A 318 10.22 0.69 17.86
N PHE A 319 10.29 -0.65 17.87
CA PHE A 319 10.60 -1.42 19.07
C PHE A 319 12.12 -1.47 19.30
N PRO A 320 12.60 -1.28 20.56
CA PRO A 320 13.99 -1.56 20.90
C PRO A 320 14.38 -2.96 20.49
N LYS A 321 15.68 -3.20 20.25
CA LYS A 321 16.22 -4.51 19.90
C LYS A 321 15.77 -5.54 20.94
N THR A 322 14.79 -6.35 20.54
CA THR A 322 14.14 -7.36 21.36
C THR A 322 14.19 -8.65 20.56
N LEU A 323 14.63 -9.74 21.18
CA LEU A 323 14.67 -11.04 20.54
C LEU A 323 13.43 -11.86 20.89
N THR A 324 12.93 -12.62 19.91
CA THR A 324 11.92 -13.65 20.16
C THR A 324 12.55 -14.85 20.88
N PRO A 325 11.76 -15.79 21.42
CA PRO A 325 12.28 -17.02 22.02
C PRO A 325 13.19 -17.82 21.08
N GLU A 326 12.97 -17.72 19.76
CA GLU A 326 13.76 -18.35 18.71
C GLU A 326 15.04 -17.56 18.36
N GLY A 327 15.34 -16.46 19.07
CA GLY A 327 16.55 -15.67 18.88
C GLY A 327 16.49 -14.67 17.72
N LEU A 328 15.30 -14.39 17.17
CA LEU A 328 15.10 -13.49 16.04
C LEU A 328 14.80 -12.07 16.49
N ASP A 329 15.21 -11.05 15.74
CA ASP A 329 14.70 -9.69 15.96
C ASP A 329 13.16 -9.68 15.90
N LEU A 330 12.51 -9.04 16.88
CA LEU A 330 11.06 -9.04 17.03
C LEU A 330 10.34 -8.47 15.79
N THR A 331 10.89 -7.42 15.17
CA THR A 331 10.32 -6.78 13.98
C THR A 331 10.46 -7.68 12.78
N PHE A 332 11.63 -8.28 12.59
CA PHE A 332 11.89 -9.27 11.55
C PHE A 332 10.96 -10.48 11.68
N ALA A 333 10.84 -11.05 12.88
CA ALA A 333 9.98 -12.19 13.15
C ALA A 333 8.52 -11.86 12.85
N THR A 334 8.00 -10.74 13.36
CA THR A 334 6.59 -10.36 13.23
C THR A 334 6.21 -9.97 11.80
N ASN A 335 7.04 -9.16 11.13
CA ASN A 335 6.67 -8.51 9.87
C ASN A 335 7.01 -9.36 8.63
N TYR A 336 7.93 -10.32 8.77
CA TYR A 336 8.41 -11.13 7.65
C TYR A 336 8.27 -12.64 7.92
N VAL A 337 8.94 -13.17 8.95
CA VAL A 337 8.94 -14.63 9.21
C VAL A 337 7.53 -15.15 9.52
N GLY A 338 6.75 -14.37 10.27
CA GLY A 338 5.36 -14.68 10.58
C GLY A 338 4.49 -14.85 9.33
N PRO A 339 4.37 -13.82 8.47
CA PRO A 339 3.70 -13.92 7.18
C PRO A 339 4.24 -15.04 6.28
N PHE A 340 5.57 -15.24 6.23
CA PHE A 340 6.18 -16.33 5.48
C PHE A 340 5.68 -17.69 5.95
N LEU A 341 5.79 -17.98 7.24
CA LEU A 341 5.40 -19.26 7.82
C LEU A 341 3.89 -19.48 7.71
N LEU A 342 3.08 -18.48 8.08
CA LEU A 342 1.63 -18.58 8.04
C LEU A 342 1.13 -18.85 6.61
N THR A 343 1.64 -18.11 5.62
CA THR A 343 1.20 -18.27 4.23
C THR A 343 1.54 -19.64 3.68
N ASN A 344 2.73 -20.16 3.98
CA ASN A 344 3.12 -21.50 3.55
C ASN A 344 2.29 -22.60 4.24
N LEU A 345 2.03 -22.50 5.54
CA LEU A 345 1.16 -23.47 6.25
C LEU A 345 -0.28 -23.49 5.72
N LEU A 346 -0.77 -22.36 5.20
CA LEU A 346 -2.11 -22.24 4.63
C LEU A 346 -2.15 -22.50 3.11
N GLN A 347 -1.01 -22.81 2.48
CA GLN A 347 -0.89 -22.93 1.03
C GLN A 347 -1.89 -23.93 0.45
N GLY A 348 -2.04 -25.11 1.05
CA GLY A 348 -3.00 -26.12 0.60
C GLY A 348 -4.46 -25.63 0.63
N ALA A 349 -4.84 -24.85 1.64
CA ALA A 349 -6.19 -24.27 1.72
C ALA A 349 -6.42 -23.12 0.75
N LEU A 350 -5.37 -22.34 0.46
CA LEU A 350 -5.40 -21.31 -0.58
C LEU A 350 -5.58 -21.93 -1.97
N GLN A 351 -4.87 -23.03 -2.24
CA GLN A 351 -4.97 -23.75 -3.52
C GLN A 351 -6.33 -24.42 -3.69
N ARG A 352 -6.88 -25.05 -2.64
CA ARG A 352 -8.22 -25.68 -2.71
C ARG A 352 -9.34 -24.70 -3.03
N ALA A 353 -9.22 -23.43 -2.64
CA ALA A 353 -10.20 -22.40 -2.99
C ALA A 353 -10.25 -22.06 -4.50
N GLY A 354 -9.27 -22.50 -5.30
CA GLY A 354 -9.22 -22.37 -6.76
C GLY A 354 -8.91 -20.97 -7.30
N SER A 355 -9.29 -19.91 -6.58
CA SER A 355 -9.07 -18.51 -6.96
C SER A 355 -8.73 -17.64 -5.74
N ALA A 356 -7.75 -18.07 -4.93
CA ALA A 356 -7.38 -17.36 -3.70
C ALA A 356 -6.45 -16.17 -3.97
N ARG A 357 -6.56 -15.15 -3.12
CA ARG A 357 -5.68 -13.97 -3.16
C ARG A 357 -4.89 -13.85 -1.85
N VAL A 358 -3.59 -13.64 -1.96
CA VAL A 358 -2.71 -13.28 -0.84
C VAL A 358 -2.28 -11.82 -1.00
N VAL A 359 -2.55 -11.01 0.01
CA VAL A 359 -2.23 -9.58 0.05
C VAL A 359 -1.24 -9.33 1.17
N ASN A 360 -0.01 -8.96 0.82
CA ASN A 360 1.04 -8.59 1.77
C ASN A 360 1.09 -7.07 1.93
N VAL A 361 0.75 -6.57 3.13
CA VAL A 361 0.80 -5.13 3.41
C VAL A 361 2.26 -4.75 3.70
N SER A 362 2.94 -4.23 2.68
CA SER A 362 4.32 -3.75 2.72
C SER A 362 4.36 -2.27 3.13
N SER A 363 5.34 -1.50 2.66
CA SER A 363 5.42 -0.05 2.85
C SER A 363 6.35 0.59 1.81
N PHE A 364 6.18 1.87 1.48
CA PHE A 364 7.17 2.64 0.71
C PHE A 364 8.55 2.63 1.38
N ARG A 365 8.59 2.43 2.71
CA ARG A 365 9.80 2.24 3.51
C ARG A 365 10.66 1.05 3.08
N HIS A 366 10.10 0.08 2.35
CA HIS A 366 10.90 -1.01 1.77
C HIS A 366 12.05 -0.49 0.90
N ALA A 367 11.89 0.72 0.32
CA ALA A 367 12.91 1.33 -0.51
C ALA A 367 14.17 1.80 0.25
N HIS A 368 14.08 1.90 1.57
CA HIS A 368 15.20 2.23 2.46
C HIS A 368 15.79 1.01 3.16
N GLY A 369 15.22 -0.18 2.92
CA GLY A 369 15.75 -1.43 3.44
C GLY A 369 16.99 -1.86 2.65
N TYR A 370 17.78 -2.75 3.26
CA TYR A 370 18.84 -3.47 2.57
C TYR A 370 18.76 -4.95 2.91
N VAL A 371 19.35 -5.79 2.07
CA VAL A 371 19.45 -7.24 2.33
C VAL A 371 20.86 -7.56 2.81
N ASP A 372 20.97 -8.13 4.01
CA ASP A 372 22.20 -8.76 4.48
C ASP A 372 22.15 -10.25 4.17
N GLU A 373 22.66 -10.65 3.00
CA GLU A 373 22.67 -12.06 2.58
C GLU A 373 23.42 -12.99 3.55
N LYS A 374 24.36 -12.45 4.32
CA LYS A 374 25.10 -13.23 5.33
C LYS A 374 24.25 -13.48 6.58
N HIS A 375 23.23 -12.66 6.83
CA HIS A 375 22.36 -12.73 7.99
C HIS A 375 20.89 -12.56 7.61
N LEU A 376 20.42 -13.36 6.64
CA LEU A 376 19.01 -13.40 6.21
C LEU A 376 18.04 -13.82 7.33
N THR A 377 18.57 -14.31 8.45
CA THR A 377 17.82 -14.66 9.67
C THR A 377 17.66 -13.49 10.64
N GLY A 378 18.10 -12.27 10.30
CA GLY A 378 17.99 -11.11 11.18
C GLY A 378 19.01 -11.08 12.33
N ALA A 379 19.96 -12.02 12.35
CA ALA A 379 21.07 -12.07 13.32
C ALA A 379 22.26 -11.14 12.97
N GLY A 380 22.07 -10.25 11.99
CA GLY A 380 23.12 -9.39 11.44
C GLY A 380 23.45 -8.18 12.30
N LYS A 381 24.05 -7.17 11.65
CA LYS A 381 24.48 -5.92 12.29
C LYS A 381 23.32 -5.28 13.09
N PRO A 382 23.62 -4.60 14.22
CA PRO A 382 22.59 -3.88 14.96
C PRO A 382 21.94 -2.83 14.06
N LEU A 383 20.66 -3.02 13.78
CA LEU A 383 19.83 -2.08 13.05
C LEU A 383 19.24 -1.05 14.01
N ASN A 384 19.07 0.17 13.54
CA ASN A 384 18.29 1.15 14.28
C ASN A 384 16.77 0.84 14.18
N LEU A 385 15.98 1.49 15.02
CA LEU A 385 14.54 1.25 15.17
C LEU A 385 13.73 1.30 13.86
N ILE A 386 14.15 2.14 12.92
CA ILE A 386 13.48 2.34 11.63
C ILE A 386 14.02 1.34 10.60
N GLN A 387 15.33 1.09 10.60
CA GLN A 387 15.97 0.17 9.68
C GLN A 387 15.46 -1.26 9.80
N SER A 388 15.18 -1.77 11.01
CA SER A 388 14.57 -3.11 11.17
C SER A 388 13.22 -3.19 10.46
N TYR A 389 12.43 -2.11 10.53
CA TYR A 389 11.15 -2.03 9.82
C TYR A 389 11.36 -1.97 8.31
N ASP A 390 12.22 -1.08 7.83
CA ASP A 390 12.52 -0.88 6.40
C ASP A 390 12.99 -2.19 5.75
N CYS A 391 13.94 -2.89 6.40
CA CYS A 391 14.43 -4.19 5.94
C CYS A 391 13.32 -5.25 5.97
N SER A 392 12.51 -5.31 7.04
CA SER A 392 11.41 -6.29 7.10
C SER A 392 10.39 -6.12 5.96
N LYS A 393 10.12 -4.88 5.55
CA LYS A 393 9.21 -4.58 4.43
C LYS A 393 9.84 -4.88 3.08
N LEU A 394 11.15 -4.70 2.93
CA LEU A 394 11.90 -5.15 1.75
C LEU A 394 11.80 -6.67 1.58
N LEU A 395 12.06 -7.42 2.64
CA LEU A 395 12.03 -8.88 2.61
C LEU A 395 10.62 -9.41 2.33
N LEU A 396 9.58 -8.77 2.88
CA LEU A 396 8.19 -9.11 2.57
C LEU A 396 7.84 -8.87 1.09
N THR A 397 8.33 -7.78 0.49
CA THR A 397 8.15 -7.51 -0.94
C THR A 397 8.90 -8.54 -1.80
N SER A 398 10.14 -8.88 -1.46
CA SER A 398 10.92 -9.92 -2.15
C SER A 398 10.23 -11.30 -2.06
N PHE A 399 9.74 -11.68 -0.88
CA PHE A 399 8.97 -12.90 -0.68
C PHE A 399 7.67 -12.93 -1.50
N THR A 400 7.01 -11.79 -1.68
CA THR A 400 5.80 -11.70 -2.52
C THR A 400 6.10 -12.12 -3.95
N GLY A 401 7.20 -11.62 -4.54
CA GLY A 401 7.63 -11.99 -5.90
C GLY A 401 7.95 -13.48 -6.02
N GLU A 402 8.73 -14.02 -5.08
CA GLU A 402 9.12 -15.44 -5.11
C GLU A 402 7.94 -16.38 -4.85
N LEU A 403 7.03 -16.04 -3.92
CA LEU A 403 5.83 -16.82 -3.67
C LEU A 403 4.91 -16.82 -4.90
N ALA A 404 4.74 -15.67 -5.56
CA ALA A 404 3.97 -15.57 -6.80
C ALA A 404 4.54 -16.48 -7.91
N ARG A 405 5.86 -16.52 -8.06
CA ARG A 405 6.55 -17.42 -9.01
C ARG A 405 6.30 -18.89 -8.68
N ARG A 406 6.36 -19.26 -7.39
CA ARG A 406 6.14 -20.64 -6.93
C ARG A 406 4.69 -21.09 -7.04
N LEU A 407 3.73 -20.17 -6.94
CA LEU A 407 2.31 -20.46 -7.02
C LEU A 407 1.72 -20.31 -8.42
N GLN A 408 2.55 -20.03 -9.44
CA GLN A 408 2.10 -19.91 -10.81
C GLN A 408 1.36 -21.19 -11.26
N GLY A 409 0.18 -21.01 -11.86
CA GLY A 409 -0.65 -22.13 -12.32
C GLY A 409 -1.53 -22.79 -11.25
N THR A 410 -1.43 -22.39 -9.97
CA THR A 410 -2.25 -22.96 -8.89
C THR A 410 -3.59 -22.27 -8.67
N GLY A 411 -3.85 -21.17 -9.39
CA GLY A 411 -5.02 -20.30 -9.17
C GLY A 411 -4.85 -19.29 -8.02
N VAL A 412 -3.76 -19.38 -7.26
CA VAL A 412 -3.46 -18.43 -6.16
C VAL A 412 -2.66 -17.24 -6.69
N THR A 413 -3.13 -16.02 -6.45
CA THR A 413 -2.39 -14.79 -6.73
C THR A 413 -1.79 -14.18 -5.46
N VAL A 414 -0.62 -13.56 -5.58
CA VAL A 414 0.10 -12.97 -4.44
C VAL A 414 0.60 -11.60 -4.85
N ASN A 415 0.16 -10.55 -4.15
CA ASN A 415 0.60 -9.18 -4.41
C ASN A 415 0.93 -8.46 -3.11
N SER A 416 1.72 -7.39 -3.23
CA SER A 416 2.11 -6.55 -2.10
C SER A 416 1.68 -5.11 -2.33
N VAL A 417 1.41 -4.39 -1.24
CA VAL A 417 0.90 -3.02 -1.32
C VAL A 417 1.46 -2.14 -0.21
N ASP A 418 1.79 -0.89 -0.54
CA ASP A 418 2.01 0.18 0.43
C ASP A 418 0.71 0.95 0.67
N PRO A 419 0.18 1.00 1.90
CA PRO A 419 -1.00 1.80 2.21
C PRO A 419 -0.72 3.31 2.27
N GLY A 420 0.56 3.71 2.22
CA GLY A 420 1.01 5.08 2.39
C GLY A 420 1.17 5.48 3.85
N VAL A 421 1.30 6.78 4.11
CA VAL A 421 1.43 7.30 5.48
C VAL A 421 0.06 7.38 6.12
N VAL A 422 -0.27 6.40 6.96
CA VAL A 422 -1.55 6.30 7.67
C VAL A 422 -1.32 6.54 9.15
N TYR A 423 -2.12 7.43 9.76
CA TYR A 423 -2.05 7.67 11.19
C TYR A 423 -2.63 6.48 11.96
N THR A 424 -1.76 5.56 12.39
CA THR A 424 -2.14 4.32 13.10
C THR A 424 -1.39 4.17 14.41
N GLU A 425 -1.74 3.13 15.16
CA GLU A 425 -1.07 2.79 16.41
C GLU A 425 0.38 2.29 16.24
N ILE A 426 0.87 2.12 15.01
CA ILE A 426 2.25 1.70 14.73
C ILE A 426 3.29 2.68 15.30
N MET A 427 2.89 3.94 15.51
CA MET A 427 3.74 4.99 16.09
C MET A 427 3.84 4.94 17.62
N LYS A 428 3.03 4.12 18.31
CA LYS A 428 3.02 4.05 19.79
C LYS A 428 4.39 3.78 20.44
N PRO A 429 5.23 2.87 19.91
CA PRO A 429 6.53 2.54 20.52
C PRO A 429 7.59 3.65 20.36
N TYR A 430 7.37 4.61 19.46
CA TYR A 430 8.34 5.67 19.20
C TYR A 430 8.43 6.67 20.36
N PRO A 431 9.60 7.31 20.57
CA PRO A 431 9.77 8.36 21.56
C PRO A 431 8.75 9.49 21.41
N TRP A 432 8.39 10.12 22.53
CA TRP A 432 7.35 11.14 22.58
C TRP A 432 7.57 12.28 21.58
N LEU A 433 8.82 12.73 21.40
CA LEU A 433 9.17 13.79 20.46
C LEU A 433 8.85 13.38 19.02
N TYR A 434 9.16 12.14 18.65
CA TYR A 434 8.87 11.61 17.31
C TYR A 434 7.36 11.49 17.09
N ARG A 435 6.60 11.07 18.11
CA ARG A 435 5.13 11.02 18.08
C ARG A 435 4.51 12.41 17.98
N PHE A 436 5.05 13.39 18.68
CA PHE A 436 4.60 14.78 18.64
C PHE A 436 4.84 15.40 17.26
N LEU A 437 6.03 15.23 16.69
CA LEU A 437 6.33 15.66 15.32
C LEU A 437 5.43 14.96 14.31
N PHE A 438 5.27 13.63 14.41
CA PHE A 438 4.37 12.90 13.53
C PHE A 438 2.92 13.36 13.66
N TRP A 439 2.46 13.66 14.88
CA TRP A 439 1.14 14.24 15.10
C TRP A 439 1.00 15.63 14.46
N LEU A 440 2.02 16.48 14.55
CA LEU A 440 2.05 17.79 13.88
C LEU A 440 1.95 17.64 12.35
N PHE A 441 2.64 16.64 11.78
CA PHE A 441 2.58 16.32 10.34
C PHE A 441 1.40 15.43 9.95
N SER A 442 0.63 14.90 10.91
CA SER A 442 -0.49 13.97 10.66
C SER A 442 -1.60 14.57 9.82
N PHE A 443 -1.58 15.88 9.69
CA PHE A 443 -2.43 16.67 8.82
C PHE A 443 -2.43 16.23 7.35
N PHE A 444 -1.28 15.76 6.87
CA PHE A 444 -1.08 15.27 5.50
C PHE A 444 -1.15 13.75 5.39
N CYS A 445 -1.46 13.06 6.49
CA CYS A 445 -1.57 11.61 6.51
C CYS A 445 -2.97 11.16 6.11
N LYS A 446 -3.05 9.97 5.52
CA LYS A 446 -4.33 9.32 5.22
C LYS A 446 -5.02 8.91 6.51
N ASP A 447 -6.36 8.95 6.47
CA ASP A 447 -7.14 8.30 7.51
C ASP A 447 -7.09 6.76 7.36
N VAL A 448 -7.59 6.05 8.37
CA VAL A 448 -7.55 4.58 8.38
C VAL A 448 -8.37 3.96 7.23
N LYS A 449 -9.46 4.60 6.81
CA LYS A 449 -10.32 4.09 5.74
C LYS A 449 -9.63 4.26 4.38
N GLN A 450 -9.06 5.42 4.13
CA GLN A 450 -8.24 5.74 2.96
C GLN A 450 -7.01 4.84 2.89
N GLY A 451 -6.35 4.56 4.02
CA GLY A 451 -5.24 3.62 4.12
C GLY A 451 -5.62 2.16 3.84
N ALA A 452 -6.89 1.79 4.06
CA ALA A 452 -7.40 0.46 3.76
C ALA A 452 -7.76 0.27 2.28
N ILE A 453 -8.01 1.34 1.52
CA ILE A 453 -8.43 1.26 0.12
C ILE A 453 -7.45 0.46 -0.74
N PRO A 454 -6.12 0.69 -0.72
CA PRO A 454 -5.19 -0.10 -1.52
C PRO A 454 -5.19 -1.59 -1.16
N VAL A 455 -5.38 -1.93 0.12
CA VAL A 455 -5.48 -3.33 0.57
C VAL A 455 -6.79 -3.96 0.07
N LEU A 456 -7.88 -3.21 0.13
CA LEU A 456 -9.19 -3.63 -0.36
C LEU A 456 -9.20 -3.74 -1.89
N TYR A 457 -8.51 -2.87 -2.61
CA TYR A 457 -8.32 -2.94 -4.06
C TYR A 457 -7.74 -4.29 -4.46
N LEU A 458 -6.59 -4.67 -3.87
CA LEU A 458 -5.97 -5.98 -4.12
C LEU A 458 -6.89 -7.14 -3.72
N SER A 459 -7.69 -6.96 -2.67
CA SER A 459 -8.59 -7.99 -2.16
C SER A 459 -9.85 -8.19 -3.01
N LEU A 460 -10.35 -7.15 -3.67
CA LEU A 460 -11.73 -7.11 -4.20
C LEU A 460 -11.83 -6.80 -5.69
N ALA A 461 -10.87 -6.10 -6.28
CA ALA A 461 -10.93 -5.62 -7.65
C ALA A 461 -10.89 -6.77 -8.65
N LYS A 462 -11.87 -6.86 -9.55
CA LYS A 462 -11.96 -7.95 -10.55
C LYS A 462 -10.93 -7.78 -11.67
N GLU A 463 -10.56 -6.54 -11.97
CA GLU A 463 -9.49 -6.20 -12.91
C GLU A 463 -8.10 -6.72 -12.48
N LEU A 464 -7.95 -7.18 -11.23
CA LEU A 464 -6.75 -7.81 -10.72
C LEU A 464 -6.79 -9.35 -10.75
N ASP A 465 -7.84 -9.96 -11.31
CA ASP A 465 -7.88 -11.41 -11.50
C ASP A 465 -6.70 -11.89 -12.35
N GLY A 466 -5.96 -12.87 -11.84
CA GLY A 466 -4.73 -13.38 -12.46
C GLY A 466 -3.49 -12.48 -12.30
N VAL A 467 -3.62 -11.25 -11.80
CA VAL A 467 -2.47 -10.38 -11.52
C VAL A 467 -1.75 -10.91 -10.28
N SER A 468 -0.46 -11.25 -10.42
CA SER A 468 0.36 -11.81 -9.34
C SER A 468 1.80 -11.30 -9.43
N GLY A 469 2.48 -11.28 -8.28
CA GLY A 469 3.88 -10.86 -8.15
C GLY A 469 4.10 -9.35 -8.28
N LYS A 470 3.05 -8.53 -8.12
CA LYS A 470 3.14 -7.07 -8.29
C LYS A 470 3.21 -6.34 -6.94
N TYR A 471 3.84 -5.17 -6.98
CA TYR A 471 3.88 -4.21 -5.88
C TYR A 471 3.00 -3.01 -6.25
N PHE A 472 2.10 -2.63 -5.35
CA PHE A 472 1.16 -1.54 -5.54
C PHE A 472 1.47 -0.39 -4.60
N SER A 473 1.38 0.83 -5.14
CA SER A 473 1.51 2.05 -4.36
C SER A 473 0.24 2.35 -3.59
N SER A 474 0.33 3.37 -2.74
CA SER A 474 -0.80 3.87 -1.97
C SER A 474 -1.95 4.47 -2.80
N SER A 475 -1.74 4.69 -4.11
CA SER A 475 -2.75 5.14 -5.07
C SER A 475 -3.28 4.00 -5.95
N CYS A 476 -3.11 2.75 -5.53
CA CYS A 476 -3.58 1.56 -6.27
C CYS A 476 -2.90 1.34 -7.64
N MET A 477 -1.74 1.97 -7.86
CA MET A 477 -0.97 1.82 -9.10
C MET A 477 0.11 0.75 -8.96
N ILE A 478 0.29 -0.07 -9.99
CA ILE A 478 1.44 -0.98 -10.07
C ILE A 478 2.70 -0.13 -10.15
N THR A 479 3.66 -0.41 -9.26
CA THR A 479 4.95 0.29 -9.18
C THR A 479 6.07 -0.73 -9.08
N LEU A 480 7.24 -0.37 -9.60
CA LEU A 480 8.42 -1.21 -9.45
C LEU A 480 8.96 -1.06 -8.02
N PRO A 481 9.16 -2.18 -7.28
CA PRO A 481 9.85 -2.12 -6.00
C PRO A 481 11.35 -1.89 -6.23
N THR A 482 12.15 -1.78 -5.17
CA THR A 482 13.61 -1.64 -5.34
C THR A 482 14.26 -2.81 -6.06
N GLU A 483 15.42 -2.57 -6.68
CA GLU A 483 16.20 -3.59 -7.38
C GLU A 483 16.46 -4.83 -6.51
N ALA A 484 16.84 -4.63 -5.24
CA ALA A 484 17.04 -5.72 -4.29
C ALA A 484 15.80 -6.57 -4.02
N ALA A 485 14.59 -6.00 -4.12
CA ALA A 485 13.34 -6.76 -4.00
C ALA A 485 13.00 -7.56 -5.26
N GLN A 486 13.50 -7.12 -6.41
CA GLN A 486 13.28 -7.76 -7.72
C GLN A 486 14.31 -8.85 -8.02
N ASP A 487 15.45 -8.84 -7.33
CA ASP A 487 16.54 -9.77 -7.58
C ASP A 487 16.12 -11.23 -7.27
N PRO A 488 16.07 -12.11 -8.29
CA PRO A 488 15.65 -13.49 -8.10
C PRO A 488 16.64 -14.31 -7.26
N GLN A 489 17.95 -13.99 -7.29
CA GLN A 489 18.95 -14.70 -6.50
C GLN A 489 18.79 -14.38 -5.02
N VAL A 490 18.56 -13.11 -4.70
CA VAL A 490 18.25 -12.66 -3.34
C VAL A 490 16.96 -13.32 -2.86
N ALA A 491 15.90 -13.30 -3.67
CA ALA A 491 14.61 -13.86 -3.30
C ALA A 491 14.67 -15.39 -3.06
N GLN A 492 15.43 -16.12 -3.89
CA GLN A 492 15.65 -17.55 -3.73
C GLN A 492 16.50 -17.87 -2.49
N SER A 493 17.56 -17.11 -2.23
CA SER A 493 18.41 -17.29 -1.04
C SER A 493 17.63 -17.00 0.24
N LEU A 494 16.85 -15.92 0.24
CA LEU A 494 15.92 -15.56 1.31
C LEU A 494 14.89 -16.68 1.55
N TRP A 495 14.29 -17.23 0.49
CA TRP A 495 13.36 -18.35 0.62
C TRP A 495 13.99 -19.55 1.32
N ASN A 496 15.16 -19.99 0.86
CA ASN A 496 15.86 -21.15 1.41
C ASN A 496 16.23 -20.94 2.89
N ALA A 497 16.73 -19.75 3.23
CA ALA A 497 17.03 -19.38 4.61
C ALA A 497 15.76 -19.40 5.48
N SER A 498 14.63 -18.90 4.96
CA SER A 498 13.35 -18.87 5.68
C SER A 498 12.75 -20.27 5.86
N VAL A 499 12.87 -21.17 4.88
CA VAL A 499 12.48 -22.59 5.03
C VAL A 499 13.27 -23.25 6.16
N GLN A 500 14.59 -23.11 6.16
CA GLN A 500 15.46 -23.67 7.20
C GLN A 500 15.16 -23.08 8.57
N LEU A 501 15.03 -21.75 8.65
CA LEU A 501 14.74 -21.03 9.89
C LEU A 501 13.42 -21.49 10.50
N THR A 502 12.40 -21.67 9.66
CA THR A 502 11.07 -22.05 10.12
C THR A 502 10.90 -23.56 10.29
N ASN A 503 11.86 -24.39 9.86
CA ASN A 503 11.72 -25.85 9.74
C ASN A 503 10.44 -26.24 8.99
N LEU A 504 10.20 -25.59 7.84
CA LEU A 504 9.03 -25.89 7.01
C LEU A 504 9.21 -27.24 6.28
N ASP A 505 10.43 -27.57 5.90
CA ASP A 505 10.85 -28.80 5.20
C ASP A 505 10.77 -30.09 6.03
N LYS A 506 10.76 -29.98 7.36
CA LYS A 506 10.77 -31.13 8.28
C LYS A 506 9.37 -31.56 8.74
N MET A 507 8.32 -30.92 8.23
CA MET A 507 6.93 -31.28 8.52
C MET A 507 6.08 -31.03 7.28
N ASP A 508 6.07 -32.02 6.39
CA ASP A 508 4.96 -32.30 5.48
C ASP A 508 4.40 -33.69 5.82
#